data_AF-A0A7Y5HFP1-F1
#
_entry.id   AF-A0A7Y5HFP1-F1
#
_cell.length_a   1.000
_cell.length_b   1.000
_cell.length_c   1.000
_cell.angle_alpha   90.00
_cell.angle_beta   90.00
_cell.angle_gamma   90.00
#
_symmetry.space_group_name_H-M   'P 1'
#
loop_
_entity.id
_entity.type
_entity.pdbx_description
1 polymer ?
#
loop_
_entity_poly.entity_id
_entity_poly.type
_entity_poly.pdbx_seq_one_letter_code
_entity_poly.pdbx_strand_id
1 'polypeptide(L)'
;MGPMNQPVIAVAAAAVPGWLLAAHLLGVLGYAGGILTVSRMLGTVGSLPQESRAGAASAARRAYLLFLLPMGVLMVGSGLWLLIGDPGGQGYMKQAAFHVKLTLVAVLMIVEHLMVIRPLKALSKGGGAPPDPAAAATAHALCLLLVAGILGALFLMR
;
A
#
# COMPACT_ATOMS: atom_id res chain seq x y z
N MET A 1 -0.98 -13.57 59.17
CA MET A 1 -0.43 -13.34 57.82
C MET A 1 -1.57 -12.83 56.95
N GLY A 2 -1.65 -11.51 56.75
CA GLY A 2 -2.69 -10.89 55.94
C GLY A 2 -2.32 -10.88 54.46
N PRO A 3 -3.30 -10.91 53.54
CA PRO A 3 -3.04 -10.82 52.11
C PRO A 3 -2.41 -9.46 51.79
N MET A 4 -1.20 -9.48 51.24
CA MET A 4 -0.54 -8.29 50.68
C MET A 4 -1.33 -7.85 49.44
N ASN A 5 -2.06 -6.74 49.56
CA ASN A 5 -2.61 -6.00 48.44
C ASN A 5 -1.44 -5.47 47.58
N GLN A 6 -1.09 -6.22 46.54
CA GLN A 6 -0.24 -5.71 45.48
C GLN A 6 -1.03 -4.58 44.76
N PRO A 7 -0.48 -3.37 44.63
CA PRO A 7 -1.13 -2.32 43.86
C PRO A 7 -1.19 -2.77 42.40
N VAL A 8 -2.41 -3.03 41.92
CA VAL A 8 -2.69 -3.21 40.50
C VAL A 8 -2.49 -1.85 39.86
N ILE A 9 -1.25 -1.55 39.46
CA ILE A 9 -0.98 -0.44 38.55
C ILE A 9 -1.53 -0.90 37.20
N ALA A 10 -2.81 -0.62 36.98
CA ALA A 10 -3.43 -0.73 35.67
C ALA A 10 -2.73 0.28 34.77
N VAL A 11 -1.70 -0.18 34.05
CA VAL A 11 -1.12 0.57 32.95
C VAL A 11 -2.25 0.68 31.93
N ALA A 12 -2.93 1.82 31.92
CA ALA A 12 -3.95 2.10 30.92
C ALA A 12 -3.27 1.97 29.56
N ALA A 13 -3.61 0.91 28.82
CA ALA A 13 -3.15 0.75 27.45
C ALA A 13 -3.53 2.03 26.71
N ALA A 14 -2.54 2.79 26.25
CA ALA A 14 -2.80 4.04 25.57
C ALA A 14 -3.65 3.71 24.34
N ALA A 15 -4.92 4.14 24.36
CA ALA A 15 -5.82 3.90 23.26
C ALA A 15 -5.25 4.59 22.01
N VAL A 16 -5.10 3.82 20.93
CA VAL A 16 -4.71 4.37 19.64
C VAL A 16 -5.65 5.53 19.30
N PRO A 17 -5.14 6.73 18.97
CA PRO A 17 -6.01 7.84 18.59
C PRO A 17 -6.86 7.47 17.38
N GLY A 18 -8.19 7.57 17.51
CA GLY A 18 -9.11 7.12 16.45
C GLY A 18 -8.90 7.82 15.10
N TRP A 19 -8.47 9.08 15.11
CA TRP A 19 -8.15 9.83 13.89
C TRP A 19 -6.94 9.25 13.13
N LEU A 20 -5.96 8.69 13.85
CA LEU A 20 -4.77 8.10 13.25
C LEU A 20 -5.10 6.76 12.61
N LEU A 21 -5.93 5.94 13.27
CA LEU A 21 -6.46 4.71 12.70
C LEU A 21 -7.30 5.02 11.44
N ALA A 22 -8.15 6.04 11.49
CA ALA A 22 -8.95 6.47 10.34
C ALA A 22 -8.06 6.91 9.17
N ALA A 23 -7.02 7.71 9.44
CA ALA A 23 -6.04 8.12 8.43
C ALA A 23 -5.32 6.92 7.80
N HIS A 24 -4.95 5.92 8.60
CA HIS A 24 -4.32 4.70 8.11
C HIS A 24 -5.24 3.90 7.20
N LEU A 25 -6.48 3.66 7.61
CA LEU A 25 -7.47 2.94 6.81
C LEU A 25 -7.79 3.68 5.51
N LEU A 26 -7.89 5.02 5.56
CA LEU A 26 -8.07 5.84 4.37
C LEU A 26 -6.89 5.68 3.41
N GLY A 27 -5.66 5.69 3.92
CA GLY A 27 -4.44 5.44 3.15
C GLY A 27 -4.46 4.05 2.51
N VAL A 28 -4.77 2.99 3.28
CA VAL A 28 -4.86 1.60 2.79
C VAL A 28 -5.87 1.49 1.65
N LEU A 29 -7.10 1.96 1.86
CA LEU A 29 -8.17 1.86 0.87
C LEU A 29 -7.90 2.71 -0.37
N GLY A 30 -7.45 3.95 -0.17
CA GLY A 30 -7.09 4.86 -1.25
C GLY A 30 -5.94 4.32 -2.09
N TYR A 31 -4.91 3.77 -1.45
CA TYR A 31 -3.77 3.16 -2.13
C TYR A 31 -4.18 1.89 -2.88
N ALA A 32 -4.95 1.00 -2.25
CA ALA A 32 -5.47 -0.22 -2.86
C ALA A 32 -6.33 0.07 -4.10
N GLY A 33 -7.28 0.99 -4.01
CA GLY A 33 -8.11 1.38 -5.17
C GLY A 33 -7.29 2.07 -6.27
N GLY A 34 -6.36 2.94 -5.88
CA GLY A 34 -5.50 3.65 -6.82
C GLY A 34 -4.55 2.72 -7.58
N ILE A 35 -3.90 1.75 -6.92
CA ILE A 35 -2.97 0.83 -7.61
C ILE A 35 -3.68 -0.08 -8.61
N LEU A 36 -4.90 -0.55 -8.29
CA LEU A 36 -5.70 -1.34 -9.23
C LEU A 36 -6.12 -0.50 -10.44
N THR A 37 -6.43 0.77 -10.22
CA THR A 37 -6.77 1.71 -11.29
C THR A 37 -5.57 1.98 -12.19
N VAL A 38 -4.41 2.34 -11.63
CA VAL A 38 -3.20 2.68 -12.41
C VAL A 38 -2.61 1.45 -13.12
N SER A 39 -2.62 0.27 -12.49
CA SER A 39 -2.19 -0.98 -13.13
C SER A 39 -3.10 -1.37 -14.30
N ARG A 40 -4.42 -1.17 -14.17
CA ARG A 40 -5.37 -1.36 -15.30
C ARG A 40 -5.13 -0.33 -16.41
N MET A 41 -4.87 0.93 -16.06
CA MET A 41 -4.54 1.99 -17.03
C MET A 41 -3.29 1.64 -17.85
N LEU A 42 -2.27 1.00 -17.26
CA LEU A 42 -1.09 0.56 -18.02
C LEU A 42 -1.45 -0.37 -19.18
N GLY A 43 -2.36 -1.33 -18.95
CA GLY A 43 -2.85 -2.21 -20.01
C GLY A 43 -3.56 -1.45 -21.12
N THR A 44 -4.44 -0.50 -20.75
CA THR A 44 -5.13 0.36 -21.72
C THR A 44 -4.16 1.26 -22.49
N VAL A 45 -3.15 1.83 -21.84
CA VAL A 45 -2.12 2.64 -22.50
C VAL A 45 -1.33 1.81 -23.52
N GLY A 46 -1.02 0.56 -23.19
CA GLY A 46 -0.30 -0.36 -24.09
C GLY A 46 -1.05 -0.64 -25.39
N SER A 47 -2.39 -0.64 -25.37
CA SER A 47 -3.22 -0.92 -26.56
C SER A 47 -3.52 0.30 -27.42
N LEU A 48 -3.15 1.52 -27.00
CA LEU A 48 -3.39 2.73 -27.79
C LEU A 48 -2.46 2.83 -29.02
N PRO A 49 -2.85 3.60 -30.06
CA PRO A 49 -1.94 4.00 -31.14
C PRO A 49 -0.73 4.76 -30.59
N GLN A 50 0.43 4.60 -31.23
CA GLN A 50 1.72 5.14 -30.76
C GLN A 50 1.66 6.65 -30.48
N GLU A 51 0.99 7.42 -31.33
CA GLU A 51 0.80 8.87 -31.19
C GLU A 51 0.06 9.29 -29.91
N SER A 52 -0.83 8.44 -29.39
CA SER A 52 -1.64 8.73 -28.19
C SER A 52 -1.01 8.20 -26.89
N ARG A 53 -0.06 7.26 -26.98
CA ARG A 53 0.49 6.56 -25.80
C ARG A 53 1.18 7.49 -24.82
N ALA A 54 2.02 8.40 -25.30
CA ALA A 54 2.81 9.26 -24.43
C ALA A 54 1.93 10.19 -23.57
N GLY A 55 0.88 10.75 -24.19
CA GLY A 55 -0.11 11.57 -23.49
C GLY A 55 -0.88 10.78 -22.44
N ALA A 56 -1.40 9.62 -22.80
CA ALA A 56 -2.13 8.75 -21.88
C ALA A 56 -1.24 8.24 -20.72
N ALA A 57 0.00 7.85 -21.00
CA ALA A 57 0.97 7.46 -19.98
C ALA A 57 1.30 8.61 -19.02
N SER A 58 1.40 9.84 -19.53
CA SER A 58 1.60 11.04 -18.71
C SER A 58 0.40 11.29 -17.78
N ALA A 59 -0.83 11.14 -18.27
CA ALA A 59 -2.04 11.25 -17.46
C ALA A 59 -2.09 10.18 -16.35
N ALA A 60 -1.82 8.91 -16.68
CA ALA A 60 -1.74 7.82 -15.70
C ALA A 60 -0.64 8.09 -14.64
N ARG A 61 0.51 8.63 -15.07
CA ARG A 61 1.60 8.99 -14.16
C ARG A 61 1.22 10.17 -13.24
N ARG A 62 0.41 11.13 -13.71
CA ARG A 62 -0.14 12.20 -12.86
C ARG A 62 -1.11 11.64 -11.82
N ALA A 63 -1.98 10.70 -12.20
CA ALA A 63 -2.85 10.02 -11.25
C ALA A 63 -2.03 9.30 -10.18
N TYR A 64 -0.92 8.65 -10.56
CA TYR A 64 0.03 8.10 -9.60
C TYR A 64 0.59 9.17 -8.64
N LEU A 65 1.19 10.23 -9.17
CA LEU A 65 1.90 11.22 -8.35
C LEU A 65 0.97 12.07 -7.46
N LEU A 66 -0.24 12.37 -7.94
CA LEU A 66 -1.16 13.29 -7.26
C LEU A 66 -2.15 12.59 -6.34
N PHE A 67 -2.40 11.29 -6.54
CA PHE A 67 -3.35 10.53 -5.72
C PHE A 67 -2.70 9.31 -5.07
N LEU A 68 -2.17 8.39 -5.87
CA LEU A 68 -1.68 7.10 -5.36
C LEU A 68 -0.49 7.28 -4.42
N LEU A 69 0.50 8.11 -4.78
CA LEU A 69 1.69 8.35 -3.97
C LEU A 69 1.33 9.01 -2.62
N PRO A 70 0.54 10.10 -2.54
CA PRO A 70 0.07 10.64 -1.27
C PRO A 70 -0.67 9.63 -0.40
N MET A 71 -1.52 8.78 -0.99
CA MET A 71 -2.22 7.72 -0.25
C MET A 71 -1.24 6.65 0.26
N GLY A 72 -0.21 6.31 -0.51
CA GLY A 72 0.84 5.38 -0.09
C GLY A 72 1.68 5.95 1.06
N VAL A 73 2.03 7.23 0.99
CA VAL A 73 2.71 7.95 2.08
C VAL A 73 1.81 7.98 3.33
N LEU A 74 0.53 8.27 3.17
CA LEU A 74 -0.43 8.27 4.28
C LEU A 74 -0.53 6.87 4.91
N MET A 75 -0.68 5.82 4.10
CA MET A 75 -0.76 4.43 4.54
C MET A 75 0.49 4.01 5.34
N VAL A 76 1.68 4.18 4.75
CA VAL A 76 2.94 3.75 5.38
C VAL A 76 3.27 4.63 6.58
N GLY A 77 3.16 5.96 6.44
CA GLY A 77 3.50 6.90 7.51
C GLY A 77 2.62 6.73 8.74
N SER A 78 1.30 6.62 8.56
CA SER A 78 0.39 6.36 9.68
C SER A 78 0.59 4.96 10.28
N GLY A 79 0.89 3.94 9.47
CA GLY A 79 1.17 2.58 9.97
C GLY A 79 2.44 2.51 10.80
N LEU A 80 3.50 3.20 10.37
CA LEU A 80 4.74 3.35 11.15
C LEU A 80 4.53 4.19 12.41
N TRP A 81 3.70 5.23 12.35
CA TRP A 81 3.37 6.01 13.54
C TRP A 81 2.61 5.18 14.57
N LEU A 82 1.61 4.40 14.15
CA LEU A 82 0.88 3.48 15.01
C LEU A 82 1.82 2.48 15.70
N LEU A 83 2.85 2.02 14.98
CA LEU A 83 3.86 1.12 15.50
C LEU A 83 4.78 1.78 16.55
N ILE A 84 5.24 3.01 16.30
CA ILE A 84 6.14 3.73 17.22
C ILE A 84 5.38 4.27 18.44
N GLY A 85 4.13 4.67 18.25
CA GLY A 85 3.26 5.25 19.26
C GLY A 85 2.63 4.24 20.22
N ASP A 86 2.89 2.93 20.05
CA ASP A 86 2.48 1.88 20.99
C ASP A 86 3.41 1.87 22.22
N PRO A 87 3.00 2.42 23.37
CA PRO A 87 3.84 2.52 24.56
C PRO A 87 4.14 1.14 25.18
N GLY A 88 3.44 0.10 24.73
CA GLY A 88 3.72 -1.29 25.10
C GLY A 88 5.01 -1.82 24.47
N GLY A 89 5.44 -1.29 23.31
CA GLY A 89 6.73 -1.54 22.62
C GLY A 89 7.15 -3.00 22.34
N GLN A 90 6.45 -3.98 22.92
CA GLN A 90 6.89 -5.36 23.03
C GLN A 90 5.98 -6.33 22.26
N GLY A 91 4.81 -5.87 21.78
CA GLY A 91 3.86 -6.69 21.04
C GLY A 91 4.10 -6.68 19.54
N TYR A 92 4.02 -5.52 18.90
CA TYR A 92 3.88 -5.43 17.44
C TYR A 92 5.09 -5.96 16.64
N MET A 93 6.32 -5.61 17.02
CA MET A 93 7.53 -6.12 16.34
C MET A 93 7.83 -7.60 16.63
N LYS A 94 7.17 -8.22 17.62
CA LYS A 94 7.32 -9.65 17.91
C LYS A 94 6.18 -10.48 17.31
N GLN A 95 5.15 -9.83 16.80
CA GLN A 95 4.00 -10.50 16.20
C GLN A 95 4.30 -10.84 14.74
N ALA A 96 4.32 -12.14 14.43
CA ALA A 96 4.48 -12.63 13.06
C ALA A 96 3.47 -11.97 12.08
N ALA A 97 2.24 -11.71 12.54
CA ALA A 97 1.21 -11.04 11.76
C ALA A 97 1.61 -9.63 11.29
N PHE A 98 2.34 -8.88 12.10
CA PHE A 98 2.83 -7.56 11.71
C PHE A 98 3.86 -7.66 10.59
N HIS A 99 4.85 -8.55 10.72
CA HIS A 99 5.86 -8.74 9.69
C HIS A 99 5.24 -9.18 8.36
N VAL A 100 4.21 -10.03 8.39
CA VAL A 100 3.47 -10.41 7.19
C VAL A 100 2.81 -9.19 6.54
N LYS A 101 2.07 -8.37 7.31
CA LYS A 101 1.42 -7.15 6.80
C LYS A 101 2.44 -6.20 6.17
N LEU A 102 3.54 -5.91 6.88
CA LEU A 102 4.58 -5.00 6.41
C LEU A 102 5.30 -5.53 5.17
N THR A 103 5.60 -6.83 5.14
CA THR A 103 6.25 -7.49 3.99
C THR A 103 5.35 -7.44 2.77
N LEU A 104 4.05 -7.71 2.91
CA LEU A 104 3.09 -7.62 1.81
C LEU A 104 3.00 -6.21 1.24
N VAL A 105 2.96 -5.18 2.11
CA VAL A 105 2.98 -3.78 1.67
C VAL A 105 4.28 -3.45 0.93
N ALA A 106 5.44 -3.86 1.47
CA ALA A 106 6.73 -3.62 0.83
C ALA A 106 6.83 -4.29 -0.55
N VAL A 107 6.39 -5.55 -0.66
CA VAL A 107 6.36 -6.30 -1.93
C VAL A 107 5.41 -5.62 -2.92
N LEU A 108 4.23 -5.16 -2.48
CA LEU A 108 3.30 -4.41 -3.32
C LEU A 108 3.93 -3.14 -3.87
N MET A 109 4.64 -2.36 -3.05
CA MET A 109 5.31 -1.13 -3.51
C MET A 109 6.44 -1.43 -4.51
N ILE A 110 7.20 -2.52 -4.31
CA ILE A 110 8.24 -2.95 -5.26
C ILE A 110 7.61 -3.37 -6.59
N VAL A 111 6.56 -4.21 -6.56
CA VAL A 111 5.84 -4.67 -7.74
C VAL A 111 5.21 -3.49 -8.49
N GLU A 112 4.53 -2.59 -7.79
CA GLU A 112 4.00 -1.35 -8.35
C GLU A 112 5.12 -0.58 -9.09
N HIS A 113 6.23 -0.33 -8.41
CA HIS A 113 7.28 0.51 -8.96
C HIS A 113 7.89 -0.10 -10.23
N LEU A 114 8.23 -1.39 -10.17
CA LEU A 114 8.91 -2.10 -11.25
C LEU A 114 8.00 -2.42 -12.43
N MET A 115 6.77 -2.88 -12.16
CA MET A 115 5.86 -3.40 -13.19
C MET A 115 4.86 -2.37 -13.69
N VAL A 116 4.58 -1.30 -12.93
CA VAL A 116 3.58 -0.30 -13.30
C VAL A 116 4.23 1.06 -13.57
N ILE A 117 4.93 1.61 -12.59
CA ILE A 117 5.41 3.00 -12.67
C ILE A 117 6.58 3.16 -13.62
N ARG A 118 7.54 2.22 -13.62
CA ARG A 118 8.69 2.28 -14.50
C ARG A 118 8.29 2.21 -15.99
N PRO A 119 7.40 1.29 -16.44
CA PRO A 119 6.85 1.32 -17.78
C PRO A 119 6.10 2.61 -18.13
N LEU A 120 5.20 3.10 -17.26
CA LEU A 120 4.50 4.38 -17.48
C LEU A 120 5.47 5.56 -17.63
N LYS A 121 6.54 5.58 -16.83
CA LYS A 121 7.59 6.59 -16.92
C LYS A 121 8.37 6.51 -18.24
N ALA A 122 8.65 5.29 -18.74
CA ALA A 122 9.31 5.11 -20.03
C ALA A 122 8.41 5.56 -21.19
N LEU A 123 7.13 5.16 -21.17
CA LEU A 123 6.15 5.52 -22.19
C LEU A 123 5.84 7.02 -22.23
N SER A 124 5.73 7.68 -21.06
CA SER A 124 5.48 9.13 -21.00
C SER A 124 6.60 9.99 -21.59
N LYS A 125 7.80 9.43 -21.76
CA LYS A 125 8.94 10.08 -22.44
C LYS A 125 9.02 9.77 -23.94
N GLY A 126 8.08 8.99 -24.48
CA GLY A 126 8.10 8.52 -25.87
C GLY A 126 9.16 7.45 -26.18
N GLY A 127 9.93 6.99 -25.18
CA GLY A 127 11.13 6.17 -25.36
C GLY A 127 11.02 4.73 -24.83
N GLY A 128 9.82 4.18 -24.71
CA GLY A 128 9.60 2.81 -24.19
C GLY A 128 8.75 1.97 -25.14
N ALA A 129 9.06 0.68 -25.26
CA ALA A 129 8.15 -0.28 -25.89
C ALA A 129 6.87 -0.39 -25.04
N PRO A 130 5.68 -0.47 -25.66
CA PRO A 130 4.46 -0.78 -24.91
C PRO A 130 4.65 -2.13 -24.19
N PRO A 131 4.16 -2.27 -22.96
CA PRO A 131 4.13 -3.57 -22.31
C PRO A 131 3.29 -4.52 -23.16
N ASP A 132 3.77 -5.74 -23.32
CA ASP A 132 2.97 -6.84 -23.85
C ASP A 132 1.66 -6.96 -23.03
N PRO A 133 0.48 -7.09 -23.68
CA PRO A 133 -0.78 -7.31 -23.00
C PRO A 133 -0.74 -8.36 -21.88
N ALA A 134 0.00 -9.46 -22.08
CA ALA A 134 0.16 -10.48 -21.04
C ALA A 134 0.91 -9.94 -19.83
N ALA A 135 2.01 -9.21 -20.04
CA ALA A 135 2.79 -8.60 -18.95
C ALA A 135 1.97 -7.56 -18.16
N ALA A 136 1.15 -6.75 -18.84
CA ALA A 136 0.26 -5.79 -18.19
C ALA A 136 -0.84 -6.49 -17.37
N ALA A 137 -1.42 -7.57 -17.89
CA ALA A 137 -2.40 -8.38 -17.18
C ALA A 137 -1.79 -9.05 -15.94
N THR A 138 -0.57 -9.60 -16.05
CA THR A 138 0.18 -10.17 -14.93
C THR A 138 0.47 -9.13 -13.86
N ALA A 139 0.89 -7.91 -14.24
CA ALA A 139 1.13 -6.82 -13.30
C ALA A 139 -0.15 -6.48 -12.51
N HIS A 140 -1.28 -6.37 -13.20
CA HIS A 140 -2.58 -6.10 -12.57
C HIS A 140 -3.02 -7.24 -11.64
N ALA A 141 -2.93 -8.49 -12.10
CA ALA A 141 -3.29 -9.65 -11.30
C ALA A 141 -2.43 -9.78 -10.03
N LEU A 142 -1.13 -9.49 -10.14
CA LEU A 142 -0.23 -9.51 -8.99
C LEU A 142 -0.57 -8.38 -8.00
N CYS A 143 -0.86 -7.17 -8.49
CA CYS A 143 -1.34 -6.08 -7.63
C CYS A 143 -2.65 -6.46 -6.92
N LEU A 144 -3.60 -7.07 -7.63
CA LEU A 144 -4.86 -7.54 -7.07
C LEU A 144 -4.65 -8.59 -5.99
N LEU A 145 -3.80 -9.58 -6.24
CA LEU A 145 -3.48 -10.62 -5.28
C LEU A 145 -2.82 -10.06 -4.02
N LEU A 146 -1.87 -9.13 -4.18
CA LEU A 146 -1.19 -8.49 -3.05
C LEU A 146 -2.15 -7.59 -2.25
N VAL A 147 -3.01 -6.82 -2.91
CA VAL A 147 -4.06 -6.04 -2.24
C VAL A 147 -5.01 -6.96 -1.46
N ALA A 148 -5.49 -8.03 -2.08
CA ALA A 148 -6.34 -9.01 -1.40
C ALA A 148 -5.63 -9.66 -0.20
N GLY A 149 -4.34 -9.98 -0.34
CA GLY A 149 -3.51 -10.50 0.75
C GLY A 149 -3.34 -9.50 1.91
N ILE A 150 -3.12 -8.22 1.61
CA ILE A 150 -3.02 -7.15 2.62
C ILE A 150 -4.35 -7.01 3.36
N LEU A 151 -5.47 -6.93 2.64
CA LEU A 151 -6.79 -6.84 3.25
C LEU A 151 -7.09 -8.09 4.09
N GLY A 152 -6.82 -9.28 3.56
CA GLY A 152 -6.93 -10.54 4.29
C GLY A 152 -6.11 -10.54 5.58
N ALA A 153 -4.85 -10.12 5.52
CA ALA A 153 -4.00 -9.99 6.70
C ALA A 153 -4.55 -8.98 7.71
N LEU A 154 -5.11 -7.86 7.26
CA LEU A 154 -5.72 -6.85 8.14
C LEU A 154 -6.95 -7.36 8.89
N PHE A 155 -7.81 -8.16 8.24
CA PHE A 155 -9.07 -8.61 8.84
C PHE A 155 -8.99 -9.97 9.52
N LEU A 156 -8.13 -10.88 9.05
CA LEU A 156 -8.06 -12.26 9.52
C LEU A 156 -6.94 -12.50 10.54
N MET A 157 -5.89 -11.66 10.53
CA MET A 157 -4.77 -11.77 11.46
C MET A 157 -4.84 -10.62 12.47
N ARG A 158 -5.63 -10.84 13.55
CA ARG A 158 -5.72 -9.93 14.70
C ARG A 158 -4.74 -10.34 15.79
#